data_AF-A0A7J6MBA5-F1
#
_entry.id   AF-A0A7J6MBA5-F1
#
_cell.length_a   1.000
_cell.length_b   1.000
_cell.length_c   1.000
_cell.angle_alpha   90.00
_cell.angle_beta   90.00
_cell.angle_gamma   90.00
#
_symmetry.space_group_name_H-M   'P 1'
#
loop_
_entity.id
_entity.type
_entity.pdbx_description
1 polymer ?
#
loop_
_entity_poly.entity_id
_entity_poly.type
_entity_poly.pdbx_seq_one_letter_code
_entity_poly.pdbx_strand_id
1 'polypeptide(L)'
;MSSPAVTRFESFVISLAQTVSWVLALALTTLTITFSAYQIKSLYGPYVVAKLTSDTSYRFPEYMYRVYGDELESLALEHWGYLGSALGVSALSIWLVLPDTPWKKIFDFVNRLPPAEEIVGDKKKDD
;
A
#
# COMPACT_ATOMS: atom_id res chain seq x y z
N MET A 1 -32.51 -18.67 -11.37
CA MET A 1 -31.46 -18.53 -12.40
C MET A 1 -31.24 -17.04 -12.62
N SER A 2 -30.09 -16.50 -12.22
CA SER A 2 -29.74 -15.09 -12.44
C SER A 2 -29.50 -14.83 -13.93
N SER A 3 -29.93 -13.67 -14.43
CA SER A 3 -29.74 -13.29 -15.83
C SER A 3 -28.26 -13.16 -16.17
N PRO A 4 -27.78 -13.66 -17.33
CA PRO A 4 -26.38 -13.62 -17.72
C PRO A 4 -25.81 -12.20 -17.92
N ALA A 5 -26.67 -11.17 -17.92
CA ALA A 5 -26.25 -9.76 -17.90
C ALA A 5 -25.90 -9.29 -16.47
N VAL A 6 -26.66 -9.74 -15.46
CA VAL A 6 -26.45 -9.38 -14.05
C VAL A 6 -25.12 -9.97 -13.56
N THR A 7 -24.82 -11.21 -13.91
CA THR A 7 -23.57 -11.89 -13.54
C THR A 7 -22.33 -11.25 -14.18
N ARG A 8 -22.45 -10.67 -15.39
CA ARG A 8 -21.36 -9.95 -16.06
C ARG A 8 -21.05 -8.63 -15.37
N PHE A 9 -22.08 -7.88 -14.99
CA PHE A 9 -21.93 -6.61 -14.29
C PHE A 9 -21.29 -6.82 -12.90
N GLU A 10 -21.74 -7.81 -12.14
CA GLU A 10 -21.15 -8.16 -10.85
C GLU A 10 -19.66 -8.53 -10.98
N SER A 11 -19.31 -9.36 -11.97
CA SER A 11 -17.92 -9.75 -12.23
C SER A 11 -17.03 -8.56 -12.58
N PHE A 12 -17.56 -7.59 -13.31
CA PHE A 12 -16.85 -6.35 -13.63
C PHE A 12 -16.61 -5.49 -12.38
N VAL A 13 -17.63 -5.26 -11.56
CA VAL A 13 -17.52 -4.47 -10.32
C VAL A 13 -16.49 -5.10 -9.37
N ILE A 14 -16.52 -6.43 -9.21
CA ILE A 14 -15.54 -7.15 -8.39
C ILE A 14 -14.12 -6.97 -8.95
N SER A 15 -13.94 -7.07 -10.26
CA SER A 15 -12.64 -6.89 -10.90
C SER A 15 -12.10 -5.47 -10.74
N LEU A 16 -12.97 -4.46 -10.87
CA LEU A 16 -12.60 -3.06 -10.67
C LEU A 16 -12.20 -2.80 -9.22
N ALA A 17 -12.99 -3.29 -8.26
CA ALA A 17 -12.67 -3.17 -6.83
C ALA A 17 -11.34 -3.84 -6.50
N GLN A 18 -11.08 -5.04 -7.01
CA GLN A 18 -9.81 -5.75 -6.86
C GLN A 18 -8.63 -4.92 -7.40
N THR A 19 -8.78 -4.28 -8.56
CA THR A 19 -7.74 -3.41 -9.13
C THR A 19 -7.49 -2.18 -8.28
N VAL A 20 -8.54 -1.50 -7.83
CA VAL A 20 -8.39 -0.33 -6.95
C VAL A 20 -7.68 -0.72 -5.65
N SER A 21 -8.08 -1.84 -5.03
CA SER A 21 -7.42 -2.37 -3.83
C SER A 21 -5.96 -2.74 -4.08
N TRP A 22 -5.64 -3.33 -5.23
CA TRP A 22 -4.26 -3.68 -5.60
C TRP A 22 -3.39 -2.42 -5.80
N VAL A 23 -3.90 -1.40 -6.49
CA VAL A 23 -3.19 -0.12 -6.66
C VAL A 23 -2.95 0.56 -5.32
N LEU A 24 -3.95 0.53 -4.43
CA LEU A 24 -3.81 1.07 -3.08
C LEU A 24 -2.76 0.30 -2.28
N ALA A 25 -2.76 -1.04 -2.36
CA ALA A 25 -1.75 -1.88 -1.72
C ALA A 25 -0.34 -1.53 -2.21
N LEU A 26 -0.15 -1.37 -3.53
CA LEU A 26 1.12 -0.96 -4.12
C LEU A 26 1.56 0.42 -3.59
N ALA A 27 0.67 1.40 -3.63
CA ALA A 27 0.97 2.77 -3.20
C ALA A 27 1.35 2.83 -1.71
N LEU A 28 0.55 2.21 -0.85
CA LEU A 28 0.79 2.19 0.59
C LEU A 28 2.06 1.42 0.93
N THR A 29 2.31 0.27 0.30
CA THR A 29 3.53 -0.51 0.51
C THR A 29 4.78 0.29 0.12
N THR A 30 4.73 0.98 -1.02
CA THR A 30 5.84 1.83 -1.48
C THR A 30 6.09 2.99 -0.52
N LEU A 31 5.02 3.63 -0.06
CA LEU A 31 5.09 4.73 0.90
C LEU A 31 5.69 4.26 2.22
N THR A 32 5.21 3.14 2.76
CA THR A 32 5.71 2.55 4.00
C THR A 32 7.19 2.24 3.91
N ILE A 33 7.65 1.56 2.85
CA ILE A 33 9.07 1.23 2.65
C ILE A 33 9.93 2.50 2.61
N THR A 34 9.48 3.51 1.87
CA THR A 34 10.21 4.78 1.73
C THR A 34 10.34 5.50 3.07
N PHE A 35 9.24 5.61 3.82
CA PHE A 35 9.25 6.22 5.15
C PHE A 35 10.07 5.42 6.15
N SER A 36 9.96 4.09 6.15
CA SER A 36 10.76 3.22 7.01
C SER A 36 12.25 3.37 6.72
N ALA A 37 12.66 3.38 5.45
CA ALA A 37 14.05 3.60 5.06
C ALA A 37 14.57 4.98 5.51
N TYR A 38 13.74 6.02 5.37
CA TYR A 38 14.06 7.35 5.86
C TYR A 38 14.21 7.38 7.39
N GLN A 39 13.30 6.74 8.14
CA GLN A 39 13.39 6.68 9.59
C GLN A 39 14.63 5.91 10.05
N ILE A 40 14.92 4.76 9.42
CA ILE A 40 16.13 3.98 9.71
C ILE A 40 17.38 4.84 9.48
N LYS A 41 17.46 5.54 8.35
CA LYS A 41 18.63 6.36 8.03
C LYS A 41 18.79 7.59 8.93
N SER A 42 17.70 8.31 9.17
CA SER A 42 17.75 9.64 9.78
C SER A 42 17.63 9.62 11.30
N LEU A 43 16.91 8.64 11.86
CA LEU A 43 16.64 8.55 13.31
C LEU A 43 17.46 7.43 13.94
N TYR A 44 17.28 6.20 13.44
CA TYR A 44 17.83 5.03 14.11
C TYR A 44 19.31 4.81 13.83
N GLY A 45 19.79 5.11 12.61
CA GLY A 45 21.18 4.97 12.23
C GLY A 45 22.10 5.77 13.14
N PRO A 46 21.92 7.10 13.28
CA PRO A 46 22.70 7.92 14.19
C PRO A 46 22.59 7.47 15.66
N TYR A 47 21.40 7.06 16.12
CA TYR A 47 21.21 6.53 17.47
C TYR A 47 22.01 5.24 17.73
N VAL A 48 21.95 4.29 16.80
CA VAL A 48 22.70 3.02 16.91
C VAL A 48 24.20 3.29 16.87
N VAL A 49 24.66 4.18 15.98
CA VAL A 49 26.08 4.58 15.92
C VAL A 49 26.51 5.20 17.25
N ALA A 50 25.76 6.16 17.79
CA ALA A 50 26.07 6.80 19.06
C ALA A 50 26.11 5.80 20.23
N LYS A 51 25.17 4.85 20.27
CA LYS A 51 25.17 3.77 21.28
C LYS A 51 26.39 2.86 21.13
N LEU A 52 26.78 2.50 19.91
CA LEU A 52 27.95 1.66 19.66
C LEU A 52 29.27 2.39 19.96
N THR A 53 29.34 3.70 19.74
CA THR A 53 30.51 4.53 20.04
C THR A 53 30.51 5.09 21.46
N SER A 54 29.52 4.73 22.29
CA SER A 54 29.32 5.26 23.65
C SER A 54 29.31 6.79 23.70
N ASP A 55 28.82 7.44 22.63
CA ASP A 55 28.72 8.89 22.55
C ASP A 55 27.55 9.39 23.40
N THR A 56 27.87 10.00 24.53
CA THR A 56 26.91 10.57 25.47
C THR A 56 26.40 11.95 25.04
N SER A 57 26.99 12.55 24.01
CA SER A 57 26.58 13.87 23.49
C SER A 57 25.40 13.78 22.50
N TYR A 58 25.17 12.60 21.92
CA TYR A 58 24.04 12.37 21.02
C TYR A 58 22.72 12.42 21.78
N ARG A 59 21.85 13.36 21.38
CA ARG A 59 20.47 13.43 21.85
C ARG A 59 19.57 12.89 20.75
N PHE A 60 18.85 11.81 21.04
CA PHE A 60 17.72 11.39 20.21
C PHE A 60 16.78 12.61 20.03
N PRO A 61 16.18 12.84 18.84
CA PRO A 61 15.52 14.09 18.48
C PRO A 61 14.77 14.75 19.63
N GLU A 62 15.11 16.02 19.91
CA GLU A 62 14.74 16.75 21.13
C GLU A 62 13.23 16.82 21.41
N TYR A 63 12.39 16.62 20.39
CA TYR A 63 10.93 16.54 20.57
C TYR A 63 10.51 15.32 21.39
N MET A 64 11.20 14.18 21.27
CA MET A 64 10.92 12.99 22.09
C MET A 64 11.29 13.24 23.55
N TYR A 65 12.44 13.87 23.79
CA TYR A 65 12.91 14.22 25.13
C TYR A 65 12.02 15.23 25.85
N ARG A 66 11.47 16.21 25.12
CA ARG A 66 10.59 17.24 25.70
C ARG A 66 9.23 16.72 26.14
N VAL A 67 8.70 15.71 25.46
CA VAL A 67 7.34 15.21 25.69
C VAL A 67 7.33 13.99 26.63
N TYR A 68 8.35 13.13 26.57
CA TYR A 68 8.31 11.82 27.23
C TYR A 68 9.36 11.60 28.33
N GLY A 69 10.27 12.55 28.59
CA GLY A 69 11.16 12.48 29.75
C GLY A 69 11.98 11.18 29.85
N ASP A 70 12.06 10.59 31.05
CA ASP A 70 12.81 9.35 31.34
C ASP A 70 12.20 8.08 30.71
N GLU A 71 11.03 8.15 30.08
CA GLU A 71 10.35 7.02 29.41
C GLU A 71 10.84 6.77 27.97
N LEU A 72 11.94 7.40 27.56
CA LEU A 72 12.49 7.29 26.21
C LEU A 72 12.85 5.87 25.79
N GLU A 73 13.25 5.01 26.73
CA GLU A 73 13.64 3.64 26.42
C GLU A 73 12.43 2.77 26.04
N SER A 74 11.30 2.92 26.75
CA SER A 74 10.05 2.22 26.38
C SER A 74 9.50 2.76 25.06
N LEU A 75 9.54 4.09 24.87
CA LEU A 75 9.05 4.72 23.65
C LEU A 75 9.87 4.35 22.42
N ALA A 76 11.19 4.23 22.56
CA ALA A 76 12.07 3.77 21.49
C ALA A 76 11.76 2.31 21.11
N LEU A 77 11.55 1.43 22.09
CA LEU A 77 11.16 0.04 21.88
C LEU A 77 9.81 -0.08 21.17
N GLU A 78 8.81 0.72 21.56
CA GLU A 78 7.52 0.76 20.89
C GLU A 78 7.66 1.19 19.42
N HIS A 79 8.46 2.22 19.15
CA HIS A 79 8.69 2.69 17.78
C HIS A 79 9.43 1.68 16.91
N TRP A 80 10.39 0.93 17.48
CA TRP A 80 11.00 -0.22 16.80
C TRP A 80 9.97 -1.32 16.50
N GLY A 81 9.04 -1.56 17.43
CA GLY A 81 7.93 -2.50 17.24
C GLY A 81 6.99 -2.09 16.11
N TYR A 82 6.61 -0.81 16.04
CA TYR A 82 5.79 -0.28 14.95
C TYR A 82 6.51 -0.35 13.61
N LEU A 83 7.79 0.03 13.57
CA LEU A 83 8.60 -0.04 12.36
C LEU A 83 8.73 -1.48 11.86
N GLY A 84 9.02 -2.43 12.76
CA GLY A 84 9.11 -3.85 12.44
C GLY A 84 7.79 -4.41 11.91
N SER A 85 6.67 -4.05 12.55
CA SER A 85 5.34 -4.47 12.11
C SER A 85 4.99 -3.91 10.73
N ALA A 86 5.29 -2.64 10.48
CA ALA A 86 5.04 -1.99 9.20
C ALA A 86 5.88 -2.62 8.07
N LEU A 87 7.15 -2.93 8.34
CA LEU A 87 8.02 -3.65 7.40
C LEU A 87 7.53 -5.08 7.16
N GLY A 88 7.06 -5.79 8.20
CA GLY A 88 6.49 -7.12 8.09
C GLY A 88 5.25 -7.17 7.21
N VAL A 89 4.30 -6.25 7.41
CA VAL A 89 3.10 -6.12 6.56
C VAL A 89 3.49 -5.78 5.13
N SER A 90 4.46 -4.88 4.94
CA SER A 90 4.97 -4.53 3.60
C SER A 90 5.59 -5.74 2.89
N ALA A 91 6.35 -6.57 3.60
CA ALA A 91 6.93 -7.79 3.05
C ALA A 91 5.85 -8.80 2.64
N LEU A 92 4.82 -8.99 3.46
CA LEU A 92 3.67 -9.84 3.12
C LEU A 92 2.92 -9.31 1.90
N SER A 93 2.72 -7.99 1.80
CA SER A 93 2.11 -7.35 0.64
C SER A 93 2.91 -7.61 -0.64
N ILE A 94 4.24 -7.44 -0.60
CA ILE A 94 5.13 -7.72 -1.74
C ILE A 94 5.08 -9.19 -2.15
N TRP A 95 4.99 -10.09 -1.18
CA TRP A 95 5.06 -11.53 -1.47
C TRP A 95 3.72 -12.12 -1.94
N LEU A 96 2.61 -11.67 -1.36
CA LEU A 96 1.30 -12.30 -1.54
C LEU A 96 0.31 -11.49 -2.37
N VAL A 97 0.44 -10.16 -2.42
CA VAL A 97 -0.57 -9.28 -3.05
C VAL A 97 -0.06 -8.67 -4.34
N LEU A 98 1.14 -8.10 -4.33
CA LEU A 98 1.69 -7.39 -5.50
C LEU A 98 1.94 -8.28 -6.74
N PRO A 99 2.37 -9.55 -6.61
CA PRO A 99 2.59 -10.41 -7.79
C PRO A 99 1.30 -10.70 -8.56
N ASP A 100 0.15 -10.76 -7.87
CA ASP A 100 -1.17 -11.03 -8.44
C ASP A 100 -1.80 -9.77 -9.04
N THR A 101 -1.16 -9.24 -10.08
CA THR A 101 -1.66 -8.08 -10.82
C THR A 101 -3.03 -8.36 -11.47
N PRO A 102 -4.09 -7.57 -11.19
CA PRO A 102 -5.42 -7.79 -11.75
C PRO A 102 -5.58 -7.26 -13.19
N TRP A 103 -4.53 -6.68 -13.77
CA TRP A 103 -4.57 -6.01 -15.08
C TRP A 103 -5.12 -6.87 -16.21
N LYS A 104 -4.76 -8.16 -16.24
CA LYS A 104 -5.25 -9.09 -17.27
C LYS A 104 -6.78 -9.17 -17.31
N LYS A 105 -7.45 -9.23 -16.15
CA LYS A 105 -8.91 -9.37 -16.06
C LYS A 105 -9.65 -8.12 -16.57
N ILE A 106 -9.10 -6.93 -16.29
CA ILE A 106 -9.68 -5.68 -16.78
C ILE A 106 -9.47 -5.52 -18.29
N PHE A 107 -8.25 -5.77 -18.79
CA PHE A 107 -7.99 -5.68 -20.23
C PHE A 107 -8.83 -6.67 -21.02
N ASP A 108 -8.98 -7.91 -20.53
CA ASP A 108 -9.85 -8.91 -21.17
C ASP A 108 -11.31 -8.48 -21.20
N PHE A 109 -11.81 -7.78 -20.16
CA PHE A 109 -13.16 -7.24 -20.15
C PHE A 109 -13.33 -6.11 -21.18
N VAL A 110 -12.42 -5.13 -21.18
CA VAL A 110 -12.47 -3.98 -22.10
C VAL A 110 -12.41 -4.43 -23.55
N ASN A 111 -11.54 -5.39 -23.86
CA ASN A 111 -11.40 -5.93 -25.23
C ASN A 111 -12.60 -6.78 -25.69
N ARG A 112 -13.49 -7.19 -24.77
CA ARG A 112 -14.72 -7.94 -25.07
C ARG A 112 -15.96 -7.04 -25.17
N LEU A 113 -15.84 -5.75 -24.87
CA LEU A 113 -16.93 -4.81 -25.07
C LEU A 113 -17.13 -4.61 -26.59
N PRO A 114 -18.38 -4.61 -27.08
CA PRO A 114 -18.64 -4.26 -28.46
C PRO A 114 -18.14 -2.84 -28.73
N PRO A 115 -17.58 -2.56 -29.92
CA PRO A 115 -17.11 -1.24 -30.28
C PRO A 115 -18.27 -0.23 -30.17
N ALA A 116 -17.97 0.98 -29.70
CA ALA A 116 -18.98 2.01 -29.44
C ALA A 116 -19.88 2.33 -30.65
N GLU A 117 -19.38 2.06 -31.86
CA GLU A 117 -20.08 2.22 -33.13
C GLU A 117 -21.30 1.30 -33.27
N GLU A 118 -21.27 0.10 -32.70
CA GLU A 118 -22.37 -0.88 -32.76
C GLU A 118 -23.56 -0.48 -31.87
N ILE A 119 -23.25 0.16 -30.73
CA ILE A 119 -24.26 0.62 -29.74
C ILE A 119 -25.03 1.85 -30.25
N VAL A 120 -24.40 2.68 -31.07
CA VAL A 120 -25.02 3.88 -31.68
C VAL A 120 -25.80 3.53 -32.94
N GLY A 121 -25.37 2.50 -33.69
CA GLY A 121 -26.05 2.01 -34.89
C GLY A 121 -27.41 1.38 -34.60
N ASP A 122 -27.55 0.66 -33.48
CA ASP A 122 -28.82 0.01 -33.11
C ASP A 122 -29.89 1.03 -32.69
N LYS A 123 -29.50 2.10 -31.99
CA LYS A 123 -30.43 3.18 -31.60
C LYS A 123 -31.03 3.96 -32.77
N LYS A 124 -30.40 3.95 -33.96
CA LYS A 124 -30.90 4.68 -35.14
C LYS A 124 -31.90 3.87 -35.98
N LYS A 125 -32.13 2.60 -35.66
CA LYS A 125 -33.10 1.75 -36.38
C LYS A 125 -34.47 1.67 -35.72
N ASP A 126 -34.59 2.20 -34.49
CA ASP A 126 -35.81 2.13 -33.68
C ASP A 126 -36.57 3.46 -33.59
N ASP A 127 -36.12 4.52 -34.29
CA ASP A 127 -36.85 5.78 -34.52
C ASP A 127 -37.36 5.85 -35.97
#